data_AF-A0A4P6PUX8-F1
#
_entry.id   AF-A0A4P6PUX8-F1
#
_cell.length_a   1.000
_cell.length_b   1.000
_cell.length_c   1.000
_cell.angle_alpha   90.00
_cell.angle_beta   90.00
_cell.angle_gamma   90.00
#
_symmetry.space_group_name_H-M   'P 1'
#
loop_
_entity.id
_entity.type
_entity.pdbx_description
1 polymer ?
#
loop_
_entity_poly.entity_id
_entity_poly.type
_entity_poly.pdbx_seq_one_letter_code
_entity_poly.pdbx_strand_id
1 'polypeptide(L)'
;MPVFAASGTGKTTLAHSLRTFHPQHYTETVEHSGNVTFEALKTRVQHATQNFPANEDRVIPVNIDHRESNPADNAELANIKRFLREPTLGKRVLILWPETAEPLASEMARGYIEIAGRSPVAIPSEIQGPSPESWPSIATHTLEMSNSVESLELLGVNPEDYAAEEYRSLGDYLRHISDDFTNRRVRILQETRKPVRLVVVFVSESPDAGVLTQLTNSTRFGLVDGNALLDATKSSEVGRWWRDHRGLLTQMIVQLDARTFGLPPAVSIPLLRKYSSTATKDLEDLGINFPDNYSIARTISRSDIGKYLNGTVTPTFETRGTPSTVSLPAFTLLSEKGFTAARDKPLNRAILAGIETFLGSQDIESSNFQAETQLDFTPLLPDASFYLEQDAVCLEFAWRKGDFLTPKNRADISVYILTKLRNYARELGHIQNFD
;
A
#
# COMPACT_ATOMS: atom_id res chain seq x y z
N MET A 1 35.31 5.07 -27.25
CA MET A 1 36.06 4.91 -25.99
C MET A 1 35.24 4.00 -25.10
N PRO A 2 35.67 2.75 -24.90
CA PRO A 2 35.06 1.88 -23.90
C PRO A 2 35.29 2.48 -22.50
N VAL A 3 34.22 2.54 -21.71
CA VAL A 3 34.21 3.12 -20.38
C VAL A 3 33.69 2.06 -19.43
N PHE A 4 34.47 1.75 -18.39
CA PHE A 4 34.09 0.79 -17.37
C PHE A 4 33.69 1.51 -16.08
N ALA A 5 32.56 1.12 -15.50
CA ALA A 5 32.21 1.45 -14.13
C ALA A 5 31.24 0.40 -13.56
N ALA A 6 31.30 0.17 -12.25
CA ALA A 6 30.29 -0.65 -11.59
C ALA A 6 28.88 -0.05 -11.75
N SER A 7 27.86 -0.90 -11.63
CA SER A 7 26.47 -0.43 -11.63
C SER A 7 26.24 0.53 -10.45
N GLY A 8 25.48 1.60 -10.68
CA GLY A 8 25.20 2.62 -9.66
C GLY A 8 26.30 3.67 -9.44
N THR A 9 27.46 3.58 -10.11
CA THR A 9 28.56 4.55 -10.00
C THR A 9 28.31 5.86 -10.77
N GLY A 10 27.27 5.93 -11.60
CA GLY A 10 26.91 7.15 -12.36
C GLY A 10 27.61 7.28 -13.72
N LYS A 11 27.98 6.16 -14.38
CA LYS A 11 28.64 6.15 -15.71
C LYS A 11 27.88 6.93 -16.79
N THR A 12 26.57 6.69 -16.89
CA THR A 12 25.69 7.38 -17.83
C THR A 12 25.58 8.86 -17.43
N THR A 13 25.40 9.14 -16.13
CA THR A 13 25.37 10.51 -15.61
C THR A 13 26.64 11.30 -15.96
N LEU A 14 27.82 10.69 -15.86
CA LEU A 14 29.08 11.31 -16.28
C LEU A 14 29.07 11.59 -17.78
N ALA A 15 28.68 10.60 -18.60
CA ALA A 15 28.61 10.76 -20.05
C ALA A 15 27.72 11.96 -20.44
N HIS A 16 26.62 12.18 -19.73
CA HIS A 16 25.72 13.33 -19.95
C HIS A 16 26.21 14.66 -19.38
N SER A 17 27.08 14.63 -18.36
CA SER A 17 27.47 15.81 -17.61
C SER A 17 28.87 16.36 -17.96
N LEU A 18 29.52 15.85 -19.01
CA LEU A 18 30.85 16.32 -19.44
C LEU A 18 30.91 17.83 -19.69
N ARG A 19 29.86 18.42 -20.29
CA ARG A 19 29.75 19.87 -20.46
C ARG A 19 29.67 20.61 -19.13
N THR A 20 28.97 20.05 -18.15
CA THR A 20 28.80 20.68 -16.83
C THR A 20 30.14 20.77 -16.10
N PHE A 21 30.96 19.72 -16.16
CA PHE A 21 32.28 19.70 -15.53
C PHE A 21 33.34 20.47 -16.32
N HIS A 22 33.29 20.41 -17.65
CA HIS A 22 34.29 21.02 -18.53
C HIS A 22 33.64 21.80 -19.69
N PRO A 23 32.96 22.93 -19.39
CA PRO A 23 32.15 23.67 -20.38
C PRO A 23 32.98 24.25 -21.52
N GLN A 24 34.28 24.49 -21.30
CA GLN A 24 35.21 25.00 -22.31
C GLN A 24 35.67 23.92 -23.29
N HIS A 25 35.50 22.64 -22.98
CA HIS A 25 36.02 21.52 -23.78
C HIS A 25 34.94 20.70 -24.47
N TYR A 26 33.75 20.60 -23.88
CA TYR A 26 32.67 19.75 -24.38
C TYR A 26 31.38 20.51 -24.70
N THR A 27 30.70 20.08 -25.76
CA THR A 27 29.30 20.46 -26.06
C THR A 27 28.33 19.56 -25.28
N GLU A 28 27.03 19.75 -25.51
CA GLU A 28 26.03 18.80 -25.04
C GLU A 28 26.31 17.40 -25.59
N THR A 29 26.08 16.39 -24.74
CA THR A 29 26.21 14.99 -25.09
C THR A 29 25.05 14.56 -25.98
N VAL A 30 25.39 13.92 -27.09
CA VAL A 30 24.43 13.38 -28.04
C VAL A 30 24.16 11.92 -27.71
N GLU A 31 22.90 11.58 -27.45
CA GLU A 31 22.50 10.17 -27.30
C GLU A 31 22.36 9.52 -28.67
N HIS A 32 22.93 8.32 -28.80
CA HIS A 32 22.72 7.45 -29.95
C HIS A 32 22.19 6.10 -29.49
N SER A 33 20.99 5.76 -29.96
CA SER A 33 20.36 4.45 -29.75
C SER A 33 20.20 3.72 -31.09
N GLY A 34 20.47 2.41 -31.10
CA GLY A 34 20.36 1.57 -32.30
C GLY A 34 21.70 1.20 -32.95
N ASN A 35 21.66 0.87 -34.25
CA ASN A 35 22.83 0.34 -34.96
C ASN A 35 23.95 1.37 -35.13
N VAL A 36 25.19 0.97 -34.85
CA VAL A 36 26.35 1.86 -34.93
C VAL A 36 26.98 1.77 -36.33
N THR A 37 26.41 2.54 -37.26
CA THR A 37 26.92 2.66 -38.64
C THR A 37 27.45 4.06 -38.91
N PHE A 38 28.33 4.19 -39.93
CA PHE A 38 28.88 5.48 -40.34
C PHE A 38 27.80 6.53 -40.64
N GLU A 39 26.78 6.17 -41.43
CA GLU A 39 25.71 7.11 -41.80
C GLU A 39 24.85 7.49 -40.59
N ALA A 40 24.53 6.52 -39.72
CA ALA A 40 23.72 6.80 -38.53
C ALA A 40 24.42 7.78 -37.56
N LEU A 41 25.71 7.56 -37.28
CA LEU A 41 26.51 8.47 -36.45
C LEU A 41 26.61 9.86 -37.08
N LYS A 42 26.83 9.93 -38.40
CA LYS A 42 26.91 11.20 -39.13
C LYS A 42 25.61 11.98 -39.08
N THR A 43 24.48 11.36 -39.40
CA THR A 43 23.17 12.01 -39.33
C THR A 43 22.86 12.49 -37.92
N ARG A 44 23.17 11.68 -36.90
CA ARG A 44 22.87 12.02 -35.51
C ARG A 44 23.69 13.22 -35.02
N VAL A 45 24.99 13.24 -35.29
CA VAL A 45 25.86 14.38 -34.94
C VAL A 45 25.50 15.61 -35.77
N GLN A 46 25.21 15.47 -37.07
CA GLN A 46 24.76 16.59 -37.91
C GLN A 46 23.53 17.27 -37.31
N HIS A 47 22.51 16.50 -36.96
CA HIS A 47 21.29 17.01 -36.36
C HIS A 47 21.55 17.75 -35.04
N ALA A 48 22.42 17.21 -34.18
CA ALA A 48 22.80 17.87 -32.92
C ALA A 48 23.56 19.19 -33.16
N THR A 49 24.41 19.26 -34.19
CA THR A 49 25.22 20.44 -34.49
C THR A 49 24.48 21.57 -35.20
N GLN A 50 23.26 21.35 -35.71
CA GLN A 50 22.48 22.40 -36.40
C GLN A 50 22.23 23.64 -35.54
N ASN A 51 22.18 23.46 -34.23
CA ASN A 51 21.93 24.53 -33.27
C ASN A 51 23.21 25.15 -32.69
N PHE A 52 24.39 24.70 -33.13
CA PHE A 52 25.66 25.20 -32.61
C PHE A 52 26.11 26.46 -33.36
N PRO A 53 26.79 27.41 -32.68
CA PRO A 53 27.43 28.54 -33.33
C PRO A 53 28.41 28.10 -34.43
N ALA A 54 28.56 28.89 -35.49
CA ALA A 54 29.44 28.57 -36.62
C ALA A 54 30.93 28.43 -36.24
N ASN A 55 31.33 28.98 -35.09
CA ASN A 55 32.66 28.95 -34.50
C ASN A 55 32.75 28.01 -33.28
N GLU A 56 31.77 27.15 -33.08
CA GLU A 56 31.83 26.14 -32.03
C GLU A 56 32.94 25.15 -32.37
N ASP A 57 33.98 25.03 -31.55
CA ASP A 57 35.15 24.13 -31.77
C ASP A 57 35.30 23.03 -30.70
N ARG A 58 34.40 22.98 -29.71
CA ARG A 58 34.44 21.98 -28.63
C ARG A 58 34.20 20.56 -29.13
N VAL A 59 34.61 19.59 -28.31
CA VAL A 59 34.40 18.16 -28.53
C VAL A 59 32.93 17.82 -28.31
N ILE A 60 32.37 16.97 -29.17
CA ILE A 60 30.99 16.50 -29.11
C ILE A 60 30.99 15.09 -28.50
N PRO A 61 30.56 14.91 -27.24
CA PRO A 61 30.40 13.59 -26.68
C PRO A 61 29.21 12.90 -27.33
N VAL A 62 29.36 11.62 -27.71
CA VAL A 62 28.28 10.77 -28.19
C VAL A 62 28.18 9.57 -27.27
N ASN A 63 27.08 9.46 -26.53
CA ASN A 63 26.81 8.34 -25.64
C ASN A 63 26.08 7.23 -26.40
N ILE A 64 26.69 6.05 -26.50
CA ILE A 64 26.03 4.84 -27.01
C ILE A 64 25.35 4.15 -25.82
N ASP A 65 24.11 4.56 -25.54
CA ASP A 65 23.37 4.07 -24.38
C ASP A 65 22.56 2.79 -24.69
N HIS A 66 22.12 2.07 -23.66
CA HIS A 66 21.32 0.83 -23.73
C HIS A 66 21.99 -0.35 -24.47
N ARG A 67 23.33 -0.36 -24.54
CA ARG A 67 24.14 -1.45 -25.10
C ARG A 67 25.00 -2.15 -24.03
N GLU A 68 24.66 -1.98 -22.76
CA GLU A 68 25.34 -2.66 -21.65
C GLU A 68 25.28 -4.19 -21.85
N SER A 69 26.42 -4.87 -21.72
CA SER A 69 26.57 -6.30 -21.98
C SER A 69 26.39 -6.74 -23.45
N ASN A 70 26.34 -5.80 -24.39
CA ASN A 70 26.37 -6.08 -25.83
C ASN A 70 27.55 -5.33 -26.48
N PRO A 71 28.76 -5.92 -26.46
CA PRO A 71 29.97 -5.27 -26.94
C PRO A 71 29.91 -5.00 -28.45
N ALA A 72 30.56 -3.93 -28.90
CA ALA A 72 30.63 -3.57 -30.30
C ALA A 72 31.30 -4.68 -31.13
N ASP A 73 30.69 -5.08 -32.23
CA ASP A 73 31.28 -6.05 -33.15
C ASP A 73 32.38 -5.41 -34.03
N ASN A 74 33.15 -6.23 -34.75
CA ASN A 74 34.22 -5.74 -35.62
C ASN A 74 33.72 -4.79 -36.73
N ALA A 75 32.48 -4.95 -37.19
CA ALA A 75 31.89 -4.10 -38.21
C ALA A 75 31.50 -2.73 -37.63
N GLU A 76 30.92 -2.69 -36.43
CA GLU A 76 30.61 -1.47 -35.67
C GLU A 76 31.89 -0.72 -35.32
N LEU A 77 32.94 -1.41 -34.85
CA LEU A 77 34.26 -0.79 -34.58
C LEU A 77 34.89 -0.20 -35.85
N ALA A 78 34.79 -0.88 -36.99
CA ALA A 78 35.26 -0.36 -38.27
C ALA A 78 34.45 0.87 -38.73
N ASN A 79 33.14 0.88 -38.50
CA ASN A 79 32.27 2.03 -38.78
C ASN A 79 32.60 3.23 -37.89
N ILE A 80 32.80 3.00 -36.59
CA ILE A 80 33.27 4.00 -35.63
C ILE A 80 34.59 4.61 -36.11
N LYS A 81 35.57 3.78 -36.48
CA LYS A 81 36.86 4.25 -37.02
C LYS A 81 36.68 5.09 -38.28
N ARG A 82 35.84 4.64 -39.22
CA ARG A 82 35.55 5.39 -40.45
C ARG A 82 34.93 6.75 -40.14
N PHE A 83 34.03 6.79 -39.16
CA PHE A 83 33.37 8.02 -38.73
C PHE A 83 34.36 8.99 -38.06
N LEU A 84 35.15 8.54 -37.09
CA LEU A 84 36.12 9.40 -36.39
C LEU A 84 37.21 9.98 -37.30
N ARG A 85 37.49 9.33 -38.45
CA ARG A 85 38.44 9.82 -39.48
C ARG A 85 37.80 10.79 -40.48
N GLU A 86 36.50 11.02 -40.40
CA GLU A 86 35.81 11.94 -41.28
C GLU A 86 36.24 13.40 -40.94
N PRO A 87 36.68 14.19 -41.93
CA PRO A 87 37.40 15.45 -41.70
C PRO A 87 36.51 16.62 -41.27
N THR A 88 35.18 16.49 -41.33
CA THR A 88 34.25 17.56 -40.95
C THR A 88 33.79 17.39 -39.50
N LEU A 89 32.95 16.41 -39.23
CA LEU A 89 32.29 16.19 -37.95
C LEU A 89 33.05 15.19 -37.10
N GLY A 90 33.53 14.09 -37.72
CA GLY A 90 34.15 12.97 -37.02
C GLY A 90 35.34 13.34 -36.15
N LYS A 91 36.19 14.27 -36.63
CA LYS A 91 37.41 14.71 -35.94
C LYS A 91 37.18 15.37 -34.57
N ARG A 92 35.93 15.77 -34.28
CA ARG A 92 35.55 16.45 -33.03
C ARG A 92 34.67 15.61 -32.12
N VAL A 93 34.46 14.34 -32.44
CA VAL A 93 33.55 13.49 -31.68
C VAL A 93 34.32 12.61 -30.70
N LEU A 94 33.81 12.54 -29.47
CA LEU A 94 34.19 11.53 -28.49
C LEU A 94 33.05 10.53 -28.32
N ILE A 95 33.21 9.31 -28.84
CA ILE A 95 32.22 8.26 -28.64
C ILE A 95 32.48 7.58 -27.30
N LEU A 96 31.47 7.57 -26.43
CA LEU A 96 31.47 6.93 -25.13
C LEU A 96 30.63 5.64 -25.22
N TRP A 97 31.22 4.53 -24.78
CA TRP A 97 30.53 3.24 -24.70
C TRP A 97 30.61 2.73 -23.26
N PRO A 98 29.62 3.06 -22.41
CA PRO A 98 29.59 2.62 -21.03
C PRO A 98 29.32 1.12 -20.93
N GLU A 99 30.09 0.42 -20.10
CA GLU A 99 29.99 -1.01 -19.86
C GLU A 99 30.14 -1.32 -18.36
N THR A 100 29.40 -2.31 -17.87
CA THR A 100 29.39 -2.70 -16.45
C THR A 100 30.30 -3.89 -16.15
N ALA A 101 30.67 -4.67 -17.17
CA ALA A 101 31.58 -5.79 -17.04
C ALA A 101 33.00 -5.41 -17.53
N GLU A 102 33.96 -5.37 -16.60
CA GLU A 102 35.37 -5.09 -16.90
C GLU A 102 35.97 -6.00 -17.99
N PRO A 103 35.69 -7.32 -18.03
CA PRO A 103 36.21 -8.18 -19.10
C PRO A 103 35.72 -7.77 -20.49
N LEU A 104 34.44 -7.39 -20.61
CA LEU A 104 33.84 -6.96 -21.88
C LEU A 104 34.39 -5.59 -22.32
N ALA A 105 34.54 -4.66 -21.39
CA ALA A 105 35.15 -3.35 -21.66
C ALA A 105 36.60 -3.50 -22.15
N SER A 106 37.35 -4.43 -21.54
CA SER A 106 38.73 -4.75 -21.91
C SER A 106 38.83 -5.43 -23.27
N GLU A 107 37.92 -6.35 -23.59
CA GLU A 107 37.82 -6.99 -24.90
C GLU A 107 37.53 -5.96 -25.99
N MET A 108 36.54 -5.09 -25.77
CA MET A 108 36.19 -4.00 -26.69
C MET A 108 37.35 -3.02 -26.90
N ALA A 109 38.07 -2.68 -25.84
CA ALA A 109 39.26 -1.83 -25.92
C ALA A 109 40.37 -2.47 -26.77
N ARG A 110 40.59 -3.78 -26.60
CA ARG A 110 41.56 -4.53 -27.41
C ARG A 110 41.17 -4.56 -28.88
N GLY A 111 39.91 -4.90 -29.19
CA GLY A 111 39.39 -4.90 -30.55
C GLY A 111 39.48 -3.53 -31.21
N TYR A 112 39.21 -2.46 -30.46
CA TYR A 112 39.40 -1.10 -30.97
C TYR A 112 40.88 -0.79 -31.28
N ILE A 113 41.82 -1.16 -30.40
CA ILE A 113 43.25 -0.92 -30.62
C ILE A 113 43.76 -1.69 -31.85
N GLU A 114 43.31 -2.93 -32.03
CA GLU A 114 43.67 -3.76 -33.19
C GLU A 114 43.16 -3.16 -34.50
N ILE A 115 41.92 -2.66 -34.52
CA ILE A 115 41.30 -2.12 -35.73
C ILE A 115 41.74 -0.68 -36.01
N ALA A 116 41.79 0.19 -35.00
CA ALA A 116 41.98 1.64 -35.14
C ALA A 116 43.40 2.13 -34.85
N GLY A 117 44.22 1.33 -34.16
CA GLY A 117 45.54 1.70 -33.65
C GLY A 117 45.51 2.16 -32.19
N ARG A 118 46.68 2.49 -31.63
CA ARG A 118 46.79 2.94 -30.23
C ARG A 118 45.96 4.20 -29.99
N SER A 119 45.19 4.18 -28.90
CA SER A 119 44.45 5.33 -28.40
C SER A 119 45.39 6.31 -27.70
N PRO A 120 45.16 7.64 -27.83
CA PRO A 120 45.91 8.66 -27.08
C PRO A 120 45.59 8.65 -25.58
N VAL A 121 44.48 8.03 -25.18
CA VAL A 121 44.05 7.85 -23.79
C VAL A 121 43.95 6.36 -23.45
N ALA A 122 44.18 6.02 -22.19
CA ALA A 122 44.05 4.64 -21.72
C ALA A 122 42.60 4.16 -21.85
N ILE A 123 42.41 3.02 -22.51
CA ILE A 123 41.12 2.36 -22.70
C ILE A 123 41.21 0.88 -22.24
N PRO A 124 40.19 0.34 -21.55
CA PRO A 124 38.98 1.04 -21.10
C PRO A 124 39.29 2.09 -20.03
N SER A 125 38.58 3.20 -20.04
CA SER A 125 38.71 4.21 -18.96
C SER A 125 37.84 3.79 -17.80
N GLU A 126 38.42 3.62 -16.62
CA GLU A 126 37.70 3.30 -15.40
C GLU A 126 37.17 4.58 -14.75
N ILE A 127 35.86 4.65 -14.55
CA ILE A 127 35.23 5.74 -13.81
C ILE A 127 35.11 5.31 -12.36
N GLN A 128 35.85 6.02 -11.50
CA GLN A 128 35.60 6.00 -10.07
C GLN A 128 34.52 7.04 -9.78
N GLY A 129 33.47 6.62 -9.07
CA GLY A 129 32.46 7.54 -8.57
C GLY A 129 33.01 8.47 -7.50
N PRO A 130 32.16 9.33 -6.91
CA PRO A 130 32.55 10.10 -5.74
C PRO A 130 33.05 9.16 -4.63
N SER A 131 34.06 9.61 -3.86
CA SER A 131 34.52 8.91 -2.66
C SER A 131 33.35 8.66 -1.70
N PRO A 132 33.28 7.49 -1.02
CA PRO A 132 32.29 7.23 0.02
C PRO A 132 32.16 8.36 1.06
N GLU A 133 33.27 9.03 1.37
CA GLU A 133 33.32 10.19 2.28
C GLU A 133 32.41 11.36 1.84
N SER A 134 32.14 11.51 0.54
CA SER A 134 31.28 12.58 0.03
C SER A 134 29.82 12.15 -0.15
N TRP A 135 29.49 10.86 0.03
CA TRP A 135 28.14 10.35 -0.17
C TRP A 135 27.12 10.97 0.80
N PRO A 136 27.42 11.17 2.11
CA PRO A 136 26.47 11.84 3.01
C PRO A 136 26.11 13.24 2.51
N SER A 137 27.10 14.04 2.10
CA SER A 137 26.87 15.39 1.58
C SER A 137 26.06 15.38 0.28
N ILE A 138 26.35 14.45 -0.63
CA ILE A 138 25.61 14.29 -1.88
C ILE A 138 24.15 13.88 -1.60
N ALA A 139 23.94 12.94 -0.68
CA ALA A 139 22.62 12.50 -0.28
C ALA A 139 21.82 13.62 0.39
N THR A 140 22.46 14.41 1.25
CA THR A 140 21.82 15.56 1.90
C THR A 140 21.24 16.52 0.86
N HIS A 141 22.08 17.03 -0.04
CA HIS A 141 21.64 17.94 -1.09
C HIS A 141 20.59 17.31 -2.02
N THR A 142 20.75 16.02 -2.35
CA THR A 142 19.80 15.32 -3.23
C THR A 142 18.42 15.21 -2.57
N LEU A 143 18.38 14.88 -1.28
CA LEU A 143 17.13 14.75 -0.53
C LEU A 143 16.46 16.11 -0.28
N GLU A 144 17.24 17.15 0.03
CA GLU A 144 16.75 18.52 0.19
C GLU A 144 16.12 19.04 -1.11
N MET A 145 16.82 18.89 -2.25
CA MET A 145 16.30 19.29 -3.56
C MET A 145 15.07 18.49 -3.97
N SER A 146 15.08 17.17 -3.76
CA SER A 146 13.97 16.31 -4.20
C SER A 146 12.70 16.50 -3.38
N ASN A 147 12.83 16.86 -2.09
CA ASN A 147 11.70 17.04 -1.19
C ASN A 147 11.34 18.52 -0.95
N SER A 148 12.09 19.47 -1.51
CA SER A 148 11.90 20.91 -1.30
C SER A 148 11.88 21.30 0.18
N VAL A 149 12.79 20.71 0.97
CA VAL A 149 12.92 20.98 2.41
C VAL A 149 14.27 21.62 2.73
N GLU A 150 14.29 22.54 3.70
CA GLU A 150 15.51 23.25 4.14
C GLU A 150 16.34 22.45 5.15
N SER A 151 15.78 21.39 5.76
CA SER A 151 16.49 20.54 6.71
C SER A 151 15.94 19.11 6.72
N LEU A 152 16.85 18.13 6.73
CA LEU A 152 16.52 16.71 6.85
C LEU A 152 16.18 16.26 8.28
N GLU A 153 16.48 17.07 9.30
CA GLU A 153 16.09 16.77 10.68
C GLU A 153 14.58 16.55 10.82
N LEU A 154 13.79 17.29 10.02
CA LEU A 154 12.33 17.18 9.98
C LEU A 154 11.84 15.88 9.32
N LEU A 155 12.67 15.24 8.49
CA LEU A 155 12.35 13.99 7.80
C LEU A 155 12.71 12.76 8.63
N GLY A 156 13.48 12.93 9.71
CA GLY A 156 13.87 11.85 10.61
C GLY A 156 14.80 10.82 9.97
N VAL A 157 15.50 11.19 8.90
CA VAL A 157 16.59 10.40 8.30
C VAL A 157 17.78 11.32 8.13
N ASN A 158 18.92 10.97 8.73
CA ASN A 158 20.17 11.70 8.54
C ASN A 158 21.12 10.83 7.72
N PRO A 159 21.55 11.25 6.52
CA PRO A 159 22.54 10.51 5.74
C PRO A 159 23.83 10.21 6.52
N GLU A 160 24.23 11.05 7.47
CA GLU A 160 25.41 10.79 8.32
C GLU A 160 25.26 9.57 9.24
N ASP A 161 24.04 9.09 9.48
CA ASP A 161 23.79 7.89 10.30
C ASP A 161 24.12 6.59 9.53
N TYR A 162 24.37 6.67 8.22
CA TYR A 162 24.61 5.53 7.36
C TYR A 162 26.10 5.45 7.00
N ALA A 163 26.73 4.31 7.30
CA ALA A 163 28.13 4.06 6.95
C ALA A 163 28.27 3.85 5.44
N ALA A 164 28.75 4.86 4.72
CA ALA A 164 28.85 4.87 3.26
C ALA A 164 29.67 3.68 2.73
N GLU A 165 30.66 3.20 3.49
CA GLU A 165 31.52 2.07 3.14
C GLU A 165 30.79 0.72 3.09
N GLU A 166 29.61 0.60 3.71
CA GLU A 166 28.80 -0.62 3.70
C GLU A 166 28.06 -0.82 2.38
N TYR A 167 27.96 0.22 1.54
CA TYR A 167 27.20 0.20 0.31
C TYR A 167 28.11 0.13 -0.91
N ARG A 168 27.69 -0.63 -1.93
CA ARG A 168 28.48 -0.86 -3.15
C ARG A 168 28.54 0.36 -4.07
N SER A 169 27.56 1.24 -3.96
CA SER A 169 27.43 2.42 -4.81
C SER A 169 26.63 3.52 -4.10
N LEU A 170 26.80 4.76 -4.55
CA LEU A 170 25.97 5.89 -4.13
C LEU A 170 24.47 5.63 -4.41
N GLY A 171 24.15 4.91 -5.49
CA GLY A 171 22.77 4.54 -5.80
C GLY A 171 22.16 3.60 -4.76
N ASP A 172 22.92 2.61 -4.29
CA ASP A 172 22.48 1.69 -3.23
C ASP A 172 22.32 2.41 -1.89
N TYR A 173 23.25 3.30 -1.57
CA TYR A 173 23.20 4.16 -0.39
C TYR A 173 21.94 5.04 -0.37
N LEU A 174 21.66 5.77 -1.47
CA LEU A 174 20.46 6.61 -1.60
C LEU A 174 19.16 5.81 -1.54
N ARG A 175 19.14 4.62 -2.13
CA ARG A 175 17.96 3.74 -2.10
C ARG A 175 17.63 3.31 -0.68
N HIS A 176 18.63 2.92 0.11
CA HIS A 176 18.42 2.52 1.49
C HIS A 176 17.85 3.66 2.34
N ILE A 177 18.38 4.88 2.19
CA ILE A 177 17.85 6.06 2.88
C ILE A 177 16.40 6.34 2.49
N SER A 178 16.06 6.18 1.20
CA SER A 178 14.70 6.36 0.69
C SER A 178 13.71 5.33 1.25
N ASP A 179 14.13 4.08 1.38
CA ASP A 179 13.32 3.01 1.96
C ASP A 179 13.03 3.29 3.44
N ASP A 180 14.04 3.69 4.21
CA ASP A 180 13.90 4.04 5.63
C ASP A 180 13.02 5.29 5.84
N PHE A 181 13.16 6.30 4.99
CA PHE A 181 12.28 7.47 5.00
C PHE A 181 10.81 7.08 4.78
N THR A 182 10.56 6.21 3.79
CA THR A 182 9.21 5.73 3.48
C THR A 182 8.61 4.96 4.65
N ASN A 183 9.39 4.06 5.26
CA ASN A 183 8.99 3.30 6.44
C ASN A 183 8.68 4.21 7.64
N ARG A 184 9.51 5.22 7.88
CA ARG A 184 9.32 6.18 8.98
C ARG A 184 8.08 7.04 8.78
N ARG A 185 7.81 7.50 7.56
CA ARG A 185 6.57 8.22 7.20
C ARG A 185 5.33 7.36 7.44
N VAL A 186 5.35 6.09 7.04
CA VAL A 186 4.24 5.15 7.31
C VAL A 186 4.04 4.96 8.81
N ARG A 187 5.12 4.81 9.58
CA ARG A 187 5.07 4.67 11.03
C ARG A 187 4.48 5.90 11.72
N ILE A 188 4.92 7.11 11.37
CA ILE A 188 4.39 8.37 11.94
C ILE A 188 2.90 8.53 11.62
N LEU A 189 2.47 8.16 10.40
CA LEU A 189 1.05 8.16 10.03
C LEU A 189 0.24 7.13 10.82
N GLN A 190 0.83 6.00 11.20
CA GLN A 190 0.18 5.01 12.06
C GLN A 190 0.12 5.48 13.52
N GLU A 191 1.15 6.15 14.02
CA GLU A 191 1.25 6.65 15.40
C GLU A 191 0.35 7.87 15.68
N THR A 192 -0.01 8.64 14.65
CA THR A 192 -0.87 9.83 14.78
C THR A 192 -2.37 9.58 14.56
N ARG A 193 -2.75 8.35 14.17
CA ARG A 193 -4.15 7.96 13.96
C ARG A 193 -4.74 7.40 15.26
N LYS A 194 -6.01 7.73 15.53
CA LYS A 194 -6.75 7.04 16.60
C LYS A 194 -6.77 5.53 16.32
N PRO A 195 -6.56 4.65 17.32
CA PRO A 195 -6.68 3.22 17.10
C PRO A 195 -8.08 2.88 16.59
N VAL A 196 -8.15 1.99 15.60
CA VAL A 196 -9.41 1.55 14.99
C VAL A 196 -9.76 0.18 15.56
N ARG A 197 -10.97 0.00 16.09
CA ARG A 197 -11.50 -1.32 16.46
C ARG A 197 -12.48 -1.78 15.39
N LEU A 198 -12.30 -2.99 14.85
CA LEU A 198 -13.23 -3.58 13.88
C LEU A 198 -14.19 -4.55 14.59
N VAL A 199 -15.50 -4.35 14.43
CA VAL A 199 -16.52 -5.27 14.94
C VAL A 199 -17.46 -5.69 13.81
N VAL A 200 -17.44 -6.97 13.44
CA VAL A 200 -18.33 -7.55 12.43
C VAL A 200 -19.58 -8.13 13.10
N VAL A 201 -20.75 -7.57 12.78
CA VAL A 201 -22.02 -7.91 13.40
C VAL A 201 -22.91 -8.66 12.41
N PHE A 202 -23.18 -9.93 12.66
CA PHE A 202 -24.11 -10.71 11.84
C PHE A 202 -25.55 -10.54 12.34
N VAL A 203 -26.38 -9.86 11.55
CA VAL A 203 -27.79 -9.65 11.88
C VAL A 203 -28.64 -10.65 11.08
N SER A 204 -29.27 -11.61 11.77
CA SER A 204 -29.97 -12.72 11.11
C SER A 204 -31.11 -13.28 11.95
N GLU A 205 -31.86 -14.24 11.40
CA GLU A 205 -32.93 -14.97 12.10
C GLU A 205 -32.39 -16.03 13.08
N SER A 206 -31.07 -16.24 13.08
CA SER A 206 -30.43 -17.30 13.85
C SER A 206 -30.64 -17.10 15.36
N PRO A 207 -31.24 -18.08 16.06
CA PRO A 207 -31.48 -17.98 17.50
C PRO A 207 -30.21 -18.20 18.33
N ASP A 208 -29.22 -18.89 17.77
CA ASP A 208 -27.93 -19.19 18.38
C ASP A 208 -26.79 -18.76 17.44
N ALA A 209 -25.73 -18.20 18.02
CA ALA A 209 -24.52 -17.78 17.32
C ALA A 209 -23.37 -18.79 17.50
N GLY A 210 -23.66 -20.04 17.91
CA GLY A 210 -22.67 -21.06 18.26
C GLY A 210 -21.59 -21.32 17.21
N VAL A 211 -21.86 -21.14 15.91
CA VAL A 211 -20.81 -21.26 14.88
C VAL A 211 -19.71 -20.21 15.03
N LEU A 212 -20.02 -19.02 15.56
CA LEU A 212 -19.02 -17.97 15.78
C LEU A 212 -18.00 -18.38 16.84
N THR A 213 -18.37 -19.19 17.84
CA THR A 213 -17.42 -19.75 18.83
C THR A 213 -16.31 -20.57 18.17
N GLN A 214 -16.59 -21.18 17.02
CA GLN A 214 -15.61 -21.97 16.27
C GLN A 214 -14.68 -21.09 15.41
N LEU A 215 -14.99 -19.81 15.27
CA LEU A 215 -14.25 -18.82 14.46
C LEU A 215 -13.61 -17.72 15.33
N THR A 216 -13.85 -17.75 16.64
CA THR A 216 -13.32 -16.79 17.61
C THR A 216 -12.42 -17.46 18.63
N ASN A 217 -11.53 -16.68 19.22
CA ASN A 217 -10.61 -17.10 20.27
C ASN A 217 -11.37 -17.46 21.56
N SER A 218 -10.95 -18.55 22.22
CA SER A 218 -11.57 -19.04 23.45
C SER A 218 -11.25 -18.19 24.69
N THR A 219 -10.20 -17.36 24.63
CA THR A 219 -9.72 -16.55 25.77
C THR A 219 -10.15 -15.07 25.68
N ARG A 220 -10.31 -14.55 24.46
CA ARG A 220 -10.71 -13.15 24.21
C ARG A 220 -12.09 -13.12 23.55
N PHE A 221 -13.08 -12.65 24.30
CA PHE A 221 -14.50 -12.69 23.91
C PHE A 221 -14.77 -12.06 22.53
N GLY A 222 -15.21 -12.87 21.57
CA GLY A 222 -15.54 -12.43 20.22
C GLY A 222 -14.35 -12.10 19.33
N LEU A 223 -13.08 -12.11 19.83
CA LEU A 223 -11.90 -11.86 19.00
C LEU A 223 -11.79 -12.97 17.96
N VAL A 224 -11.63 -12.62 16.68
CA VAL A 224 -11.58 -13.63 15.62
C VAL A 224 -10.29 -14.46 15.67
N ASP A 225 -10.37 -15.74 15.32
CA ASP A 225 -9.23 -16.65 15.22
C ASP A 225 -8.81 -16.83 13.76
N GLY A 226 -7.65 -16.26 13.41
CA GLY A 226 -7.13 -16.31 12.04
C GLY A 226 -6.94 -17.73 11.49
N ASN A 227 -6.54 -18.70 12.31
CA ASN A 227 -6.39 -20.09 11.86
C ASN A 227 -7.76 -20.70 11.57
N ALA A 228 -8.72 -20.50 12.46
CA ALA A 228 -10.07 -21.03 12.30
C ALA A 228 -10.80 -20.45 11.07
N LEU A 229 -10.58 -19.16 10.79
CA LEU A 229 -11.08 -18.48 9.58
C LEU A 229 -10.44 -19.05 8.30
N LEU A 230 -9.13 -19.25 8.30
CA LEU A 230 -8.40 -19.80 7.14
C LEU A 230 -8.75 -21.27 6.86
N ASP A 231 -9.01 -22.04 7.91
CA ASP A 231 -9.44 -23.44 7.80
C ASP A 231 -10.85 -23.58 7.22
N ALA A 232 -11.72 -22.62 7.51
CA ALA A 232 -13.07 -22.55 6.94
C ALA A 232 -13.08 -22.06 5.48
N THR A 233 -11.98 -21.48 4.98
CA THR A 233 -11.92 -20.76 3.69
C THR A 233 -10.85 -21.30 2.73
N LYS A 234 -10.65 -22.63 2.74
CA LYS A 234 -9.59 -23.28 1.94
C LYS A 234 -9.67 -22.99 0.44
N SER A 235 -10.88 -22.94 -0.11
CA SER A 235 -11.14 -22.75 -1.54
C SER A 235 -11.39 -21.29 -1.96
N SER A 236 -11.56 -20.36 -1.02
CA SER A 236 -11.87 -18.97 -1.38
C SER A 236 -10.62 -18.21 -1.81
N GLU A 237 -10.78 -17.22 -2.69
CA GLU A 237 -9.68 -16.33 -3.10
C GLU A 237 -9.12 -15.55 -1.92
N VAL A 238 -9.99 -14.94 -1.11
CA VAL A 238 -9.59 -14.18 0.07
C VAL A 238 -8.87 -15.04 1.11
N GLY A 239 -9.29 -16.30 1.28
CA GLY A 239 -8.65 -17.26 2.18
C GLY A 239 -7.30 -17.73 1.66
N ARG A 240 -7.13 -17.90 0.35
CA ARG A 240 -5.81 -18.15 -0.28
C ARG A 240 -4.88 -16.97 -0.08
N TRP A 241 -5.33 -15.76 -0.39
CA TRP A 241 -4.53 -14.54 -0.22
C TRP A 241 -4.03 -14.37 1.22
N TRP A 242 -4.91 -14.52 2.21
CA TRP A 242 -4.50 -14.43 3.62
C TRP A 242 -3.60 -15.57 4.10
N ARG A 243 -3.65 -16.74 3.45
CA ARG A 243 -2.73 -17.85 3.75
C ARG A 243 -1.30 -17.51 3.35
N ASP A 244 -1.15 -16.78 2.25
CA ASP A 244 0.15 -16.27 1.78
C ASP A 244 0.64 -15.09 2.64
N HIS A 245 -0.27 -14.42 3.37
CA HIS A 245 0.00 -13.24 4.21
C HIS A 245 -0.37 -13.47 5.69
N ARG A 246 -0.08 -14.65 6.24
CA ARG A 246 -0.48 -15.06 7.62
C ARG A 246 0.02 -14.12 8.73
N GLY A 247 1.25 -13.61 8.59
CA GLY A 247 1.82 -12.65 9.55
C GLY A 247 0.99 -11.37 9.61
N LEU A 248 0.65 -10.82 8.43
CA LEU A 248 -0.21 -9.65 8.32
C LEU A 248 -1.62 -9.93 8.87
N LEU A 249 -2.20 -11.11 8.62
CA LEU A 249 -3.53 -11.46 9.17
C LEU A 249 -3.53 -11.36 10.70
N THR A 250 -2.51 -11.94 11.33
CA THR A 250 -2.37 -11.94 12.80
C THR A 250 -2.21 -10.51 13.31
N GLN A 251 -1.36 -9.71 12.65
CA GLN A 251 -1.17 -8.31 12.98
C GLN A 251 -2.47 -7.52 12.87
N MET A 252 -3.22 -7.66 11.77
CA MET A 252 -4.48 -6.94 11.57
C MET A 252 -5.54 -7.32 12.59
N ILE A 253 -5.66 -8.61 12.95
CA ILE A 253 -6.60 -9.06 13.98
C ILE A 253 -6.29 -8.40 15.33
N VAL A 254 -5.01 -8.33 15.70
CA VAL A 254 -4.57 -7.75 16.98
C VAL A 254 -4.68 -6.23 16.97
N GLN A 255 -4.17 -5.57 15.93
CA GLN A 255 -4.15 -4.11 15.81
C GLN A 255 -5.56 -3.53 15.70
N LEU A 256 -6.47 -4.21 15.00
CA LEU A 256 -7.85 -3.77 14.88
C LEU A 256 -8.74 -4.27 16.04
N ASP A 257 -8.19 -5.00 17.02
CA ASP A 257 -8.97 -5.77 17.99
C ASP A 257 -10.21 -6.43 17.35
N ALA A 258 -10.00 -7.14 16.23
CA ALA A 258 -11.05 -7.51 15.31
C ALA A 258 -12.00 -8.55 15.92
N ARG A 259 -13.25 -8.18 16.14
CA ARG A 259 -14.26 -9.02 16.82
C ARG A 259 -15.46 -9.32 15.95
N THR A 260 -16.17 -10.40 16.28
CA THR A 260 -17.44 -10.73 15.63
C THR A 260 -18.51 -11.16 16.62
N PHE A 261 -19.75 -10.73 16.36
CA PHE A 261 -20.92 -11.02 17.19
C PHE A 261 -22.15 -11.32 16.34
N GLY A 262 -23.06 -12.12 16.89
CA GLY A 262 -24.41 -12.28 16.35
C GLY A 262 -25.36 -11.25 16.96
N LEU A 263 -26.28 -10.71 16.14
CA LEU A 263 -27.35 -9.84 16.59
C LEU A 263 -28.70 -10.48 16.25
N PRO A 264 -29.34 -11.17 17.21
CA PRO A 264 -30.57 -11.91 16.96
C PRO A 264 -31.79 -10.98 16.81
N PRO A 265 -32.93 -11.48 16.28
CA PRO A 265 -34.15 -10.69 16.09
C PRO A 265 -34.69 -10.07 17.39
N ALA A 266 -34.48 -10.76 18.52
CA ALA A 266 -34.87 -10.27 19.84
C ALA A 266 -34.19 -8.94 20.23
N VAL A 267 -33.03 -8.64 19.63
CA VAL A 267 -32.31 -7.39 19.84
C VAL A 267 -32.56 -6.43 18.68
N SER A 268 -32.39 -6.88 17.44
CA SER A 268 -32.49 -5.98 16.28
C SER A 268 -33.89 -5.38 16.09
N ILE A 269 -34.98 -6.14 16.31
CA ILE A 269 -36.34 -5.66 16.03
C ILE A 269 -36.79 -4.51 16.94
N PRO A 270 -36.62 -4.56 18.27
CA PRO A 270 -36.90 -3.40 19.13
C PRO A 270 -36.15 -2.14 18.72
N LEU A 271 -34.87 -2.26 18.32
CA LEU A 271 -34.06 -1.13 17.86
C LEU A 271 -34.63 -0.55 16.55
N LEU A 272 -34.95 -1.42 15.59
CA LEU A 272 -35.57 -1.02 14.34
C LEU A 272 -36.93 -0.37 14.55
N ARG A 273 -37.78 -0.91 15.43
CA ARG A 273 -39.10 -0.34 15.75
C ARG A 273 -39.01 1.08 16.28
N LYS A 274 -37.94 1.39 17.01
CA LYS A 274 -37.76 2.69 17.67
C LYS A 274 -37.07 3.73 16.78
N TYR A 275 -36.00 3.33 16.10
CA TYR A 275 -35.10 4.26 15.44
C TYR A 275 -35.13 4.18 13.90
N SER A 276 -35.74 3.15 13.31
CA SER A 276 -35.82 3.05 11.85
C SER A 276 -37.00 3.84 11.32
N SER A 277 -36.77 4.77 10.41
CA SER A 277 -37.87 5.43 9.68
C SER A 277 -38.54 4.51 8.65
N THR A 278 -37.85 3.46 8.20
CA THR A 278 -38.30 2.59 7.10
C THR A 278 -39.00 1.32 7.58
N ALA A 279 -38.54 0.73 8.69
CA ALA A 279 -39.13 -0.50 9.23
C ALA A 279 -40.29 -0.23 10.22
N THR A 280 -40.41 0.99 10.75
CA THR A 280 -41.40 1.34 11.81
C THR A 280 -42.83 0.93 11.46
N LYS A 281 -43.30 1.25 10.25
CA LYS A 281 -44.69 0.98 9.86
C LYS A 281 -44.98 -0.52 9.76
N ASP A 282 -44.11 -1.29 9.12
CA ASP A 282 -44.28 -2.74 9.00
C ASP A 282 -44.29 -3.42 10.37
N LEU A 283 -43.45 -2.95 11.29
CA LEU A 283 -43.37 -3.48 12.65
C LEU A 283 -44.58 -3.07 13.51
N GLU A 284 -45.14 -1.88 13.26
CA GLU A 284 -46.39 -1.42 13.87
C GLU A 284 -47.59 -2.26 13.42
N ASP A 285 -47.70 -2.54 12.12
CA ASP A 285 -48.76 -3.37 11.54
C ASP A 285 -48.72 -4.81 12.10
N LEU A 286 -47.55 -5.29 12.54
CA LEU A 286 -47.36 -6.56 13.23
C LEU A 286 -47.62 -6.51 14.75
N GLY A 287 -48.05 -5.36 15.28
CA GLY A 287 -48.36 -5.18 16.70
C GLY A 287 -47.12 -5.10 17.60
N ILE A 288 -45.96 -4.76 17.05
CA ILE A 288 -44.75 -4.57 17.86
C ILE A 288 -44.82 -3.22 18.57
N ASN A 289 -44.89 -3.30 19.91
CA ASN A 289 -44.91 -2.13 20.78
C ASN A 289 -43.67 -1.25 20.60
N PHE A 290 -43.86 0.06 20.71
CA PHE A 290 -42.78 1.03 20.70
C PHE A 290 -42.00 0.94 22.03
N PRO A 291 -40.72 0.53 22.04
CA PRO A 291 -39.98 0.34 23.29
C PRO A 291 -39.49 1.68 23.87
N ASP A 292 -39.46 1.79 25.20
CA ASP A 292 -38.83 2.92 25.90
C ASP A 292 -37.28 2.81 25.88
N ASN A 293 -36.58 3.86 26.33
CA ASN A 293 -35.11 3.87 26.30
C ASN A 293 -34.51 2.81 27.24
N TYR A 294 -35.16 2.56 28.37
CA TYR A 294 -34.73 1.57 29.34
C TYR A 294 -34.78 0.14 28.79
N SER A 295 -35.84 -0.21 28.08
CA SER A 295 -36.03 -1.50 27.42
C SER A 295 -35.00 -1.73 26.32
N ILE A 296 -34.68 -0.70 25.53
CA ILE A 296 -33.60 -0.75 24.53
C ILE A 296 -32.25 -1.01 25.20
N ALA A 297 -31.90 -0.19 26.19
CA ALA A 297 -30.65 -0.34 26.92
C ALA A 297 -30.51 -1.74 27.55
N ARG A 298 -31.57 -2.24 28.18
CA ARG A 298 -31.61 -3.58 28.77
C ARG A 298 -31.52 -4.70 27.73
N THR A 299 -32.07 -4.49 26.54
CA THR A 299 -32.02 -5.48 25.46
C THR A 299 -30.61 -5.56 24.88
N ILE A 300 -29.97 -4.42 24.65
CA ILE A 300 -28.58 -4.34 24.17
C ILE A 300 -27.63 -4.88 25.23
N SER A 301 -27.78 -4.51 26.50
CA SER A 301 -26.88 -4.95 27.58
C SER A 301 -26.78 -6.47 27.73
N ARG A 302 -27.85 -7.20 27.39
CA ARG A 302 -27.90 -8.67 27.42
C ARG A 302 -27.32 -9.33 26.17
N SER A 303 -27.17 -8.58 25.09
CA SER A 303 -26.58 -9.08 23.84
C SER A 303 -25.05 -9.16 23.93
N ASP A 304 -24.43 -9.99 23.10
CA ASP A 304 -22.98 -10.17 23.10
C ASP A 304 -22.23 -8.88 22.73
N ILE A 305 -22.77 -8.08 21.80
CA ILE A 305 -22.21 -6.76 21.48
C ILE A 305 -22.33 -5.79 22.66
N GLY A 306 -23.46 -5.77 23.38
CA GLY A 306 -23.62 -4.89 24.55
C GLY A 306 -22.71 -5.28 25.71
N LYS A 307 -22.51 -6.59 25.95
CA LYS A 307 -21.52 -7.08 26.92
C LYS A 307 -20.11 -6.65 26.57
N TYR A 308 -19.73 -6.78 25.30
CA TYR A 308 -18.44 -6.32 24.79
C TYR A 308 -18.26 -4.82 25.02
N LEU A 309 -19.24 -4.00 24.64
CA LEU A 309 -19.18 -2.55 24.80
C LEU A 309 -19.16 -2.10 26.27
N ASN A 310 -19.77 -2.89 27.17
CA ASN A 310 -19.74 -2.66 28.62
C ASN A 310 -18.50 -3.26 29.31
N GLY A 311 -17.51 -3.76 28.55
CA GLY A 311 -16.31 -4.39 29.10
C GLY A 311 -16.58 -5.68 29.89
N THR A 312 -17.77 -6.27 29.77
CA THR A 312 -18.16 -7.49 30.49
C THR A 312 -17.62 -8.70 29.73
N VAL A 313 -16.53 -9.29 30.22
CA VAL A 313 -15.88 -10.45 29.58
C VAL A 313 -16.50 -11.75 30.09
N THR A 314 -17.49 -12.26 29.35
CA THR A 314 -18.01 -13.62 29.58
C THR A 314 -17.68 -14.50 28.37
N PRO A 315 -16.95 -15.62 28.51
CA PRO A 315 -16.45 -16.40 27.37
C PRO A 315 -17.53 -17.18 26.60
N THR A 316 -18.79 -17.13 27.02
CA THR A 316 -19.92 -17.80 26.39
C THR A 316 -20.88 -16.80 25.77
N PHE A 317 -21.19 -16.98 24.48
CA PHE A 317 -22.34 -16.34 23.84
C PHE A 317 -23.58 -16.74 24.63
N GLU A 318 -24.28 -15.77 25.23
CA GLU A 318 -25.57 -16.04 25.87
C GLU A 318 -26.68 -15.54 24.97
N THR A 319 -26.91 -16.26 23.88
CA THR A 319 -28.07 -16.03 23.02
C THR A 319 -29.30 -16.82 23.49
N ARG A 320 -29.36 -17.23 24.78
CA ARG A 320 -30.58 -17.83 25.37
C ARG A 320 -31.56 -16.74 25.80
N GLY A 321 -32.16 -16.09 24.83
CA GLY A 321 -33.45 -15.44 25.00
C GLY A 321 -34.56 -16.41 24.63
N THR A 322 -35.68 -16.43 25.37
CA THR A 322 -36.90 -17.05 24.88
C THR A 322 -37.22 -16.42 23.52
N PRO A 323 -37.38 -17.21 22.43
CA PRO A 323 -37.73 -16.65 21.14
C PRO A 323 -38.97 -15.79 21.31
N SER A 324 -38.81 -14.49 21.05
CA SER A 324 -39.96 -13.59 20.99
C SER A 324 -40.85 -14.13 19.88
N THR A 325 -42.07 -14.55 20.22
CA THR A 325 -43.07 -15.07 19.27
C THR A 325 -43.43 -14.06 18.19
N VAL A 326 -42.99 -12.80 18.33
CA VAL A 326 -43.29 -11.68 17.45
C VAL A 326 -42.06 -11.16 16.70
N SER A 327 -40.86 -11.17 17.31
CA SER A 327 -39.65 -10.60 16.71
C SER A 327 -39.09 -11.45 15.57
N LEU A 328 -39.16 -12.78 15.67
CA LEU A 328 -38.69 -13.65 14.58
C LEU A 328 -39.57 -13.48 13.32
N PRO A 329 -40.90 -13.60 13.37
CA PRO A 329 -41.76 -13.33 12.21
C PRO A 329 -41.57 -11.93 11.62
N ALA A 330 -41.38 -10.92 12.48
CA ALA A 330 -41.13 -9.56 12.03
C ALA A 330 -39.81 -9.40 11.28
N PHE A 331 -38.75 -10.07 11.75
CA PHE A 331 -37.49 -10.11 11.03
C PHE A 331 -37.62 -10.85 9.70
N THR A 332 -38.33 -11.98 9.67
CA THR A 332 -38.59 -12.73 8.44
C THR A 332 -39.27 -11.84 7.41
N LEU A 333 -40.30 -11.06 7.80
CA LEU A 333 -40.96 -10.10 6.90
C LEU A 333 -40.00 -9.04 6.34
N LEU A 334 -39.12 -8.48 7.19
CA LEU A 334 -38.10 -7.53 6.73
C LEU A 334 -37.11 -8.20 5.77
N SER A 335 -36.70 -9.45 6.05
CA SER A 335 -35.77 -10.22 5.21
C SER A 335 -36.37 -10.58 3.84
N GLU A 336 -37.70 -10.77 3.75
CA GLU A 336 -38.41 -11.05 2.50
C GLU A 336 -38.40 -9.86 1.54
N LYS A 337 -38.41 -8.65 2.09
CA LYS A 337 -38.19 -7.44 1.28
C LYS A 337 -36.78 -7.45 0.69
N GLY A 338 -35.80 -8.03 1.39
CA GLY A 338 -34.44 -8.24 0.92
C GLY A 338 -33.47 -7.18 1.41
N PHE A 339 -32.30 -7.63 1.86
CA PHE A 339 -31.18 -6.81 2.32
C PHE A 339 -30.27 -6.43 1.15
N THR A 340 -30.02 -5.13 0.98
CA THR A 340 -29.19 -4.56 -0.08
C THR A 340 -28.49 -3.31 0.43
N ALA A 341 -27.35 -2.96 -0.15
CA ALA A 341 -26.55 -1.81 0.29
C ALA A 341 -27.36 -0.49 0.42
N ALA A 342 -28.40 -0.26 -0.39
CA ALA A 342 -29.25 0.91 -0.28
C ALA A 342 -30.29 0.82 0.86
N ARG A 343 -30.80 -0.40 1.12
CA ARG A 343 -31.83 -0.67 2.14
C ARG A 343 -31.25 -0.90 3.52
N ASP A 344 -29.98 -1.26 3.59
CA ASP A 344 -29.29 -1.56 4.85
C ASP A 344 -28.87 -0.26 5.56
N LYS A 345 -28.60 0.85 4.84
CA LYS A 345 -28.17 2.13 5.46
C LYS A 345 -29.14 2.65 6.53
N PRO A 346 -30.47 2.72 6.29
CA PRO A 346 -31.42 3.13 7.32
C PRO A 346 -31.47 2.15 8.52
N LEU A 347 -31.20 0.86 8.28
CA LEU A 347 -31.15 -0.14 9.35
C LEU A 347 -29.87 0.02 10.18
N ASN A 348 -28.71 0.19 9.54
CA ASN A 348 -27.42 0.46 10.18
C ASN A 348 -27.51 1.69 11.10
N ARG A 349 -28.11 2.78 10.62
CA ARG A 349 -28.40 4.00 11.41
C ARG A 349 -29.28 3.73 12.62
N ALA A 350 -30.33 2.93 12.46
CA ALA A 350 -31.24 2.60 13.56
C ALA A 350 -30.54 1.77 14.65
N ILE A 351 -29.68 0.83 14.26
CA ILE A 351 -28.87 0.07 15.22
C ILE A 351 -27.87 1.00 15.94
N LEU A 352 -27.21 1.91 15.22
CA LEU A 352 -26.27 2.88 15.81
C LEU A 352 -26.95 3.79 16.85
N ALA A 353 -28.13 4.33 16.56
CA ALA A 353 -28.90 5.15 17.50
C ALA A 353 -29.32 4.36 18.77
N GLY A 354 -29.58 3.07 18.61
CA GLY A 354 -29.80 2.16 19.75
C GLY A 354 -28.55 2.00 20.61
N ILE A 355 -27.38 1.85 19.98
CA ILE A 355 -26.09 1.78 20.69
C ILE A 355 -25.79 3.09 21.42
N GLU A 356 -25.99 4.24 20.80
CA GLU A 356 -25.85 5.56 21.44
C GLU A 356 -26.73 5.67 22.70
N THR A 357 -27.99 5.26 22.59
CA THR A 357 -28.92 5.25 23.73
C THR A 357 -28.46 4.30 24.85
N PHE A 358 -27.93 3.13 24.48
CA PHE A 358 -27.40 2.17 25.43
C PHE A 358 -26.16 2.71 26.15
N LEU A 359 -25.16 3.22 25.42
CA LEU A 359 -23.92 3.74 26.01
C LEU A 359 -24.22 4.93 26.94
N GLY A 360 -25.10 5.84 26.53
CA GLY A 360 -25.56 6.93 27.38
C GLY A 360 -26.29 6.46 28.64
N SER A 361 -27.03 5.34 28.59
CA SER A 361 -27.69 4.78 29.77
C SER A 361 -26.76 4.08 30.76
N GLN A 362 -25.55 3.73 30.32
CA GLN A 362 -24.52 3.08 31.15
C GLN A 362 -23.45 4.07 31.62
N ASP A 363 -23.63 5.38 31.39
CA ASP A 363 -22.63 6.43 31.65
C ASP A 363 -21.25 6.12 31.01
N ILE A 364 -21.24 5.49 29.84
CA ILE A 364 -20.01 5.18 29.09
C ILE A 364 -19.66 6.36 28.19
N GLU A 365 -18.48 6.95 28.40
CA GLU A 365 -17.99 8.07 27.59
C GLU A 365 -17.83 7.67 26.13
N SER A 366 -18.69 8.22 25.29
CA SER A 366 -18.72 7.95 23.85
C SER A 366 -19.17 9.17 23.07
N SER A 367 -18.68 9.32 21.84
CA SER A 367 -18.96 10.48 21.01
C SER A 367 -18.89 10.18 19.52
N ASN A 368 -19.30 11.15 18.69
CA ASN A 368 -19.16 11.11 17.24
C ASN A 368 -19.79 9.88 16.56
N PHE A 369 -21.06 9.60 16.87
CA PHE A 369 -21.83 8.53 16.23
C PHE A 369 -22.13 8.89 14.77
N GLN A 370 -21.54 8.16 13.83
CA GLN A 370 -21.69 8.39 12.40
C GLN A 370 -22.03 7.08 11.68
N ALA A 371 -22.92 7.12 10.69
CA ALA A 371 -23.28 5.96 9.88
C ALA A 371 -23.01 6.23 8.42
N GLU A 372 -22.31 5.32 7.75
CA GLU A 372 -21.95 5.41 6.33
C GLU A 372 -21.12 6.66 5.99
N THR A 373 -20.27 7.08 6.93
CA THR A 373 -19.41 8.27 6.81
C THR A 373 -17.96 7.86 6.91
N GLN A 374 -17.10 8.49 6.10
CA GLN A 374 -15.67 8.29 6.17
C GLN A 374 -15.10 8.86 7.49
N LEU A 375 -14.19 8.14 8.13
CA LEU A 375 -13.50 8.64 9.32
C LEU A 375 -12.55 9.79 8.97
N ASP A 376 -12.42 10.77 9.87
CA ASP A 376 -11.66 12.00 9.60
C ASP A 376 -10.16 11.78 9.31
N PHE A 377 -9.59 10.66 9.75
CA PHE A 377 -8.15 10.38 9.73
C PHE A 377 -7.74 9.21 8.82
N THR A 378 -8.70 8.60 8.11
CA THR A 378 -8.46 7.42 7.26
C THR A 378 -9.54 7.32 6.15
N PRO A 379 -9.23 6.74 4.97
CA PRO A 379 -10.23 6.51 3.93
C PRO A 379 -11.30 5.44 4.27
N LEU A 380 -11.25 4.84 5.47
CA LEU A 380 -12.27 3.89 5.91
C LEU A 380 -13.66 4.52 5.95
N LEU A 381 -14.61 3.83 5.32
CA LEU A 381 -16.04 4.12 5.36
C LEU A 381 -16.78 2.91 5.96
N PRO A 382 -16.87 2.84 7.30
CA PRO A 382 -17.62 1.77 7.98
C PRO A 382 -19.13 1.97 7.86
N ASP A 383 -19.88 0.87 7.99
CA ASP A 383 -21.36 0.93 8.01
C ASP A 383 -21.86 1.82 9.17
N ALA A 384 -21.20 1.70 10.34
CA ALA A 384 -21.37 2.63 11.44
C ALA A 384 -20.07 2.80 12.25
N SER A 385 -19.89 3.96 12.87
CA SER A 385 -18.75 4.24 13.73
C SER A 385 -19.10 5.18 14.87
N PHE A 386 -18.30 5.10 15.93
CA PHE A 386 -18.33 6.02 17.06
C PHE A 386 -16.98 5.98 17.80
N TYR A 387 -16.73 6.98 18.62
CA TYR A 387 -15.57 7.01 19.51
C TYR A 387 -15.95 6.47 20.87
N LEU A 388 -15.16 5.51 21.34
CA LEU A 388 -15.23 4.94 22.68
C LEU A 388 -13.86 5.15 23.32
N GLU A 389 -13.79 6.00 24.35
CA GLU A 389 -12.52 6.47 24.91
C GLU A 389 -11.63 7.10 23.80
N GLN A 390 -10.46 6.50 23.54
CA GLN A 390 -9.51 6.96 22.50
C GLN A 390 -9.69 6.24 21.15
N ASP A 391 -10.55 5.21 21.09
CA ASP A 391 -10.62 4.31 19.95
C ASP A 391 -11.83 4.60 19.06
N ALA A 392 -11.62 4.50 17.74
CA ALA A 392 -12.68 4.53 16.75
C ALA A 392 -13.25 3.12 16.55
N VAL A 393 -14.42 2.86 17.12
CA VAL A 393 -15.13 1.58 16.93
C VAL A 393 -15.88 1.63 15.61
N CYS A 394 -15.49 0.75 14.68
CA CYS A 394 -16.10 0.58 13.38
C CYS A 394 -16.93 -0.71 13.37
N LEU A 395 -18.23 -0.56 13.11
CA LEU A 395 -19.18 -1.66 12.98
C LEU A 395 -19.40 -1.97 11.50
N GLU A 396 -19.35 -3.26 11.18
CA GLU A 396 -19.64 -3.81 9.84
C GLU A 396 -20.81 -4.78 9.95
N PHE A 397 -21.96 -4.43 9.41
CA PHE A 397 -23.18 -5.22 9.52
C PHE A 397 -23.29 -6.22 8.36
N ALA A 398 -23.45 -7.50 8.69
CA ALA A 398 -23.79 -8.54 7.75
C ALA A 398 -25.26 -8.93 7.93
N TRP A 399 -26.16 -8.27 7.20
CA TRP A 399 -27.58 -8.63 7.16
C TRP A 399 -27.78 -9.93 6.37
N ARG A 400 -28.45 -10.90 7.00
CA ARG A 400 -28.63 -12.25 6.44
C ARG A 400 -30.04 -12.77 6.69
N LYS A 401 -30.61 -13.39 5.65
CA LYS A 401 -31.91 -14.06 5.70
C LYS A 401 -31.77 -15.48 6.25
N GLY A 402 -32.76 -15.92 7.01
CA GLY A 402 -32.83 -17.26 7.57
C GLY A 402 -31.82 -17.54 8.67
N ASP A 403 -31.77 -18.81 9.08
CA ASP A 403 -30.84 -19.33 10.07
C ASP A 403 -29.42 -19.41 9.49
N PHE A 404 -28.75 -18.25 9.46
CA PHE A 404 -27.46 -18.08 8.80
C PHE A 404 -26.28 -18.51 9.66
N LEU A 405 -26.34 -18.33 10.99
CA LEU A 405 -25.24 -18.63 11.92
C LEU A 405 -25.17 -20.13 12.27
N THR A 406 -25.14 -20.96 11.23
CA THR A 406 -25.05 -22.41 11.32
C THR A 406 -23.71 -22.92 10.78
N PRO A 407 -23.26 -24.13 11.17
CA PRO A 407 -22.03 -24.72 10.64
C PRO A 407 -21.98 -24.82 9.12
N LYS A 408 -23.13 -24.88 8.44
CA LYS A 408 -23.23 -24.94 6.97
C LYS A 408 -22.69 -23.68 6.29
N ASN A 409 -22.86 -22.52 6.92
CA ASN A 409 -22.42 -21.23 6.37
C ASN A 409 -21.09 -20.76 6.97
N ARG A 410 -20.37 -21.63 7.70
CA ARG A 410 -19.09 -21.30 8.35
C ARG A 410 -18.08 -20.70 7.36
N ALA A 411 -18.03 -21.23 6.13
CA ALA A 411 -17.16 -20.70 5.08
C ALA A 411 -17.55 -19.28 4.68
N ASP A 412 -18.83 -19.01 4.44
CA ASP A 412 -19.34 -17.70 4.01
C ASP A 412 -19.16 -16.62 5.08
N ILE A 413 -19.41 -16.98 6.35
CA ILE A 413 -19.13 -16.14 7.53
C ILE A 413 -17.64 -15.75 7.54
N SER A 414 -16.77 -16.75 7.37
CA SER A 414 -15.32 -16.53 7.41
C SER A 414 -14.83 -15.70 6.23
N VAL A 415 -15.37 -15.91 5.02
CA VAL A 415 -15.08 -15.10 3.83
C VAL A 415 -15.45 -13.65 4.08
N TYR A 416 -16.62 -13.38 4.68
CA TYR A 416 -17.04 -12.01 4.98
C TYR A 416 -16.06 -11.30 5.92
N ILE A 417 -15.71 -11.95 7.04
CA ILE A 417 -14.76 -11.41 8.03
C ILE A 417 -13.40 -11.13 7.38
N LEU A 418 -12.84 -12.11 6.65
CA LEU A 418 -11.55 -11.97 5.99
C LEU A 418 -11.55 -10.88 4.91
N THR A 419 -12.68 -10.67 4.22
CA THR A 419 -12.83 -9.61 3.23
C THR A 419 -12.81 -8.24 3.89
N LYS A 420 -13.53 -8.07 5.02
CA LYS A 420 -13.50 -6.81 5.78
C LYS A 420 -12.10 -6.53 6.34
N LEU A 421 -11.43 -7.54 6.91
CA LEU A 421 -10.03 -7.39 7.34
C LEU A 421 -9.11 -6.95 6.19
N ARG A 422 -9.28 -7.51 4.99
CA ARG A 422 -8.45 -7.16 3.83
C ARG A 422 -8.70 -5.73 3.37
N ASN A 423 -9.96 -5.32 3.34
CA ASN A 423 -10.32 -3.93 3.03
C ASN A 423 -9.70 -2.98 4.05
N TYR A 424 -9.80 -3.28 5.35
CA TYR A 424 -9.22 -2.43 6.39
C TYR A 424 -7.69 -2.36 6.30
N ALA A 425 -7.03 -3.49 6.04
CA ALA A 425 -5.59 -3.53 5.83
C ALA A 425 -5.15 -2.66 4.63
N ARG A 426 -5.94 -2.64 3.55
CA ARG A 426 -5.70 -1.78 2.39
C ARG A 426 -5.90 -0.31 2.71
N GLU A 427 -7.06 0.06 3.26
CA GLU A 427 -7.39 1.47 3.54
C GLU A 427 -6.50 2.10 4.63
N LEU A 428 -5.96 1.28 5.54
CA LEU A 428 -4.99 1.73 6.55
C LEU A 428 -3.54 1.76 6.03
N GLY A 429 -3.27 1.27 4.82
CA GLY A 429 -1.97 1.34 4.17
C GLY A 429 -1.01 0.20 4.50
N HIS A 430 -1.51 -0.93 5.03
CA HIS A 430 -0.71 -2.13 5.27
C HIS A 430 -0.54 -3.01 4.03
N ILE A 431 -1.33 -2.75 2.98
CA ILE A 431 -1.20 -3.38 1.66
C ILE A 431 -0.95 -2.24 0.67
N GLN A 432 0.22 -2.25 0.01
CA GLN A 432 0.46 -1.33 -1.10
C GLN A 432 -0.33 -1.81 -2.32
N ASN A 433 -1.08 -0.91 -2.96
CA ASN A 433 -1.60 -1.17 -4.29
C ASN A 433 -0.39 -1.14 -5.24
N PHE A 434 0.01 -2.30 -5.75
CA PHE A 434 0.72 -2.34 -7.02
C PHE A 434 -0.35 -2.17 -8.10
N ASP A 435 -0.61 -0.91 -8.47
CA ASP A 435 -1.26 -0.58 -9.74
C ASP A 435 -0.22 -0.63 -10.87
#